data_AF-A0A6A4EI42-F1
#
_entry.id   AF-A0A6A4EI42-F1
#
_cell.length_a   1.000
_cell.length_b   1.000
_cell.length_c   1.000
_cell.angle_alpha   90.00
_cell.angle_beta   90.00
_cell.angle_gamma   90.00
#
_symmetry.space_group_name_H-M   'P 1'
#
loop_
_entity.id
_entity.type
_entity.pdbx_description
1 polymer ?
#
loop_
_entity_poly.entity_id
_entity_poly.type
_entity_poly.pdbx_seq_one_letter_code
_entity_poly.pdbx_strand_id
1 'polypeptide(L)'
;MLRLSARRGWRLARPLQTAPVSAFSEPIQRFALASPRFSSTPSEGQTSSGGAVRNEPKVDMGHWRTAAWEPKILAALRTYKQLNGHLIVPRPFVVPSGDARWSVVTWGYNLGKAVSDLRTKSKSKARLSTEMEEELEKLDFVYDVYQFKWDRIILPALREFYRVHGHTDVPHDFIVPIGDEAWPKLAWGSQLGQTVVKIRHREAYSTQRCMSKEELDRMGFCYDMSIPERDWTEKTLPSIRVYRQVFGDCIIPMLFIVPSLPPWPEKAWGMALGAAVSKCRGGTYYMDQVARDREVLDSVGFVWDCNEAVWNEVIFPALEAYVDVHKNGKVPYGFVVPSEDPWPRKSWGKRLGDALSRMRNKGTYFEQYGRDIEKLDELGLKLKLLPPAWNRRVIPLLDTYAELHGEGEVPLDFVILSEAPWEKKMWGVRLGLIVARNPQFTRK
;
A
#
# COMPACT_ATOMS: atom_id res chain seq x y z
N MET A 1 7.70 -6.13 47.34
CA MET A 1 6.26 -5.91 47.62
C MET A 1 5.74 -4.90 46.63
N LEU A 2 4.68 -5.23 45.87
CA LEU A 2 3.60 -4.33 45.44
C LEU A 2 2.61 -5.16 44.62
N ARG A 3 1.39 -5.27 45.15
CA ARG A 3 0.24 -6.00 44.62
C ARG A 3 -0.42 -5.18 43.51
N LEU A 4 -0.83 -5.80 42.41
CA LEU A 4 -1.77 -5.19 41.46
C LEU A 4 -3.16 -5.79 41.63
N SER A 5 -4.09 -4.92 42.02
CA SER A 5 -5.51 -5.13 42.23
C SER A 5 -6.31 -5.16 40.93
N ALA A 6 -7.36 -5.99 40.92
CA ALA A 6 -8.38 -6.03 39.88
C ALA A 6 -9.34 -4.83 39.92
N ARG A 7 -9.86 -4.39 38.75
CA ARG A 7 -11.30 -4.33 38.38
C ARG A 7 -11.64 -3.30 37.28
N ARG A 8 -12.70 -3.66 36.53
CA ARG A 8 -13.61 -2.87 35.64
C ARG A 8 -13.09 -2.62 34.22
N GLY A 9 -13.73 -3.04 33.12
CA GLY A 9 -15.15 -3.29 32.88
C GLY A 9 -15.73 -2.12 32.10
N TRP A 10 -15.65 -2.15 30.76
CA TRP A 10 -16.26 -1.14 29.88
C TRP A 10 -17.18 -1.81 28.87
N ARG A 11 -18.46 -1.43 28.94
CA ARG A 11 -19.54 -1.83 28.03
C ARG A 11 -19.35 -1.11 26.69
N LEU A 12 -19.46 -1.85 25.59
CA LEU A 12 -19.66 -1.28 24.26
C LEU A 12 -21.11 -0.81 24.15
N ALA A 13 -21.28 0.46 23.80
CA ALA A 13 -22.58 1.04 23.45
C ALA A 13 -23.10 0.41 22.14
N ARG A 14 -24.40 0.15 22.09
CA ARG A 14 -25.12 -0.37 20.92
C ARG A 14 -25.03 0.60 19.72
N PRO A 15 -25.02 0.09 18.48
CA PRO A 15 -25.33 0.90 17.31
C PRO A 15 -26.86 1.13 17.23
N LEU A 16 -27.26 2.40 17.07
CA LEU A 16 -28.64 2.78 16.81
C LEU A 16 -28.93 2.79 15.30
N GLN A 17 -30.21 2.55 15.03
CA GLN A 17 -30.83 2.17 13.77
C GLN A 17 -30.88 3.28 12.71
N THR A 18 -31.27 2.80 11.54
CA THR A 18 -31.54 3.42 10.24
C THR A 18 -32.63 4.49 10.18
N ALA A 19 -32.35 5.51 9.35
CA ALA A 19 -33.21 6.28 8.41
C ALA A 19 -34.28 7.26 8.99
N PRO A 20 -34.54 8.41 8.32
CA PRO A 20 -35.26 8.39 7.04
C PRO A 20 -34.68 9.26 5.91
N VAL A 21 -35.11 8.89 4.70
CA VAL A 21 -34.94 9.55 3.41
C VAL A 21 -35.44 11.00 3.46
N SER A 22 -34.61 11.95 3.02
CA SER A 22 -35.04 13.31 2.67
C SER A 22 -34.58 13.63 1.27
N ALA A 23 -35.55 13.74 0.37
CA ALA A 23 -35.39 14.05 -1.04
C ALA A 23 -34.99 15.50 -1.24
N PHE A 24 -33.78 15.75 -1.74
CA PHE A 24 -33.48 16.95 -2.54
C PHE A 24 -32.39 16.66 -3.58
N SER A 25 -32.83 16.70 -4.84
CA SER A 25 -32.08 16.96 -6.09
C SER A 25 -30.99 15.98 -6.54
N GLU A 26 -31.45 14.89 -7.16
CA GLU A 26 -30.66 13.89 -7.91
C GLU A 26 -30.09 14.26 -9.32
N PRO A 27 -30.12 15.48 -9.90
CA PRO A 27 -29.57 15.65 -11.27
C PRO A 27 -28.07 15.93 -11.40
N ILE A 28 -27.30 16.17 -10.32
CA ILE A 28 -25.94 16.75 -10.47
C ILE A 28 -24.81 15.70 -10.53
N GLN A 29 -25.07 14.42 -10.25
CA GLN A 29 -24.00 13.40 -10.17
C GLN A 29 -23.81 12.49 -11.40
N ARG A 30 -24.59 12.65 -12.48
CA ARG A 30 -24.53 11.70 -13.62
C ARG A 30 -23.62 12.06 -14.80
N PHE A 31 -22.89 13.18 -14.77
CA PHE A 31 -21.98 13.54 -15.88
C PHE A 31 -20.49 13.30 -15.62
N ALA A 32 -20.11 12.71 -14.48
CA ALA A 32 -18.70 12.56 -14.12
C ALA A 32 -18.08 11.20 -14.44
N LEU A 33 -18.83 10.11 -14.68
CA LEU A 33 -18.24 8.78 -14.90
C LEU A 33 -19.11 7.89 -15.80
N ALA A 34 -18.83 7.86 -17.11
CA ALA A 34 -18.90 6.68 -17.98
C ALA A 34 -18.63 7.06 -19.45
N SER A 35 -17.68 6.38 -20.08
CA SER A 35 -17.57 6.29 -21.53
C SER A 35 -18.21 4.98 -21.99
N PRO A 36 -19.17 4.99 -22.94
CA PRO A 36 -19.38 3.85 -23.80
C PRO A 36 -18.84 4.15 -25.20
N ARG A 37 -17.94 3.28 -25.65
CA ARG A 37 -17.51 3.15 -27.05
C ARG A 37 -18.75 2.89 -27.91
N PHE A 38 -18.91 3.65 -28.99
CA PHE A 38 -19.72 3.23 -30.11
C PHE A 38 -18.86 3.19 -31.37
N SER A 39 -18.61 1.97 -31.82
CA SER A 39 -18.13 1.62 -33.14
C SER A 39 -19.28 1.75 -34.14
N SER A 40 -19.08 2.44 -35.25
CA SER A 40 -19.89 2.25 -36.45
C SER A 40 -19.05 2.56 -37.69
N THR A 41 -18.84 1.52 -38.49
CA THR A 41 -18.32 1.52 -39.86
C THR A 41 -19.24 2.30 -40.81
N PRO A 42 -18.73 2.93 -41.88
CA PRO A 42 -19.54 3.62 -42.88
C PRO A 42 -19.99 2.67 -44.00
N SER A 43 -21.19 2.89 -44.53
CA SER A 43 -21.66 2.30 -45.79
C SER A 43 -21.78 3.40 -46.85
N GLU A 44 -21.29 3.07 -48.03
CA GLU A 44 -21.13 3.91 -49.21
C GLU A 44 -22.46 4.34 -49.86
N GLY A 45 -22.42 5.46 -50.59
CA GLY A 45 -23.46 5.87 -51.53
C GLY A 45 -23.05 7.12 -52.31
N GLN A 46 -22.54 6.91 -53.52
CA GLN A 46 -22.17 7.90 -54.56
C GLN A 46 -23.40 8.75 -55.00
N THR A 47 -23.31 10.02 -55.42
CA THR A 47 -22.77 10.47 -56.73
C THR A 47 -22.69 12.01 -56.85
N SER A 48 -21.67 12.49 -57.60
CA SER A 48 -21.52 13.69 -58.49
C SER A 48 -22.79 14.50 -58.87
N SER A 49 -22.79 15.75 -59.36
CA SER A 49 -21.81 16.81 -59.70
C SER A 49 -22.61 18.00 -60.30
N GLY A 50 -22.13 19.25 -60.14
CA GLY A 50 -22.10 20.22 -61.26
C GLY A 50 -22.92 21.52 -61.17
N GLY A 51 -22.23 22.68 -61.29
CA GLY A 51 -22.80 23.97 -61.76
C GLY A 51 -22.59 25.17 -60.80
N ALA A 52 -21.43 25.84 -60.78
CA ALA A 52 -21.04 27.02 -61.57
C ALA A 52 -21.57 28.41 -61.11
N VAL A 53 -20.73 29.09 -60.31
CA VAL A 53 -20.26 30.50 -60.37
C VAL A 53 -21.28 31.65 -60.57
N ARG A 54 -21.29 32.59 -59.61
CA ARG A 54 -21.03 34.02 -59.87
C ARG A 54 -20.57 34.75 -58.59
N ASN A 55 -19.46 35.46 -58.73
CA ASN A 55 -18.81 36.28 -57.71
C ASN A 55 -19.50 37.65 -57.61
N GLU A 56 -19.78 38.09 -56.40
CA GLU A 56 -20.01 39.49 -56.03
C GLU A 56 -19.11 39.85 -54.83
N PRO A 57 -18.71 41.13 -54.68
CA PRO A 57 -17.52 41.49 -53.92
C PRO A 57 -17.73 41.36 -52.41
N LYS A 58 -16.83 40.63 -51.75
CA LYS A 58 -16.73 40.60 -50.28
C LYS A 58 -16.33 41.98 -49.78
N VAL A 59 -17.35 42.73 -49.36
CA VAL A 59 -17.24 43.83 -48.41
C VAL A 59 -16.46 43.35 -47.19
N ASP A 60 -15.56 44.20 -46.71
CA ASP A 60 -14.68 43.98 -45.57
C ASP A 60 -15.47 43.58 -44.31
N MET A 61 -15.41 42.29 -43.97
CA MET A 61 -16.13 41.64 -42.86
C MET A 61 -15.22 41.48 -41.63
N GLY A 62 -14.26 42.39 -41.42
CA GLY A 62 -13.28 42.32 -40.32
C GLY A 62 -13.78 42.80 -38.96
N HIS A 63 -14.80 43.67 -38.90
CA HIS A 63 -15.09 44.44 -37.67
C HIS A 63 -16.31 43.98 -36.83
N TRP A 64 -17.26 43.21 -37.38
CA TRP A 64 -18.53 42.91 -36.67
C TRP A 64 -18.51 41.63 -35.81
N ARG A 65 -17.56 40.71 -36.03
CA ARG A 65 -17.47 39.44 -35.26
C ARG A 65 -16.87 39.59 -33.86
N THR A 66 -16.19 40.69 -33.58
CA THR A 66 -15.48 40.95 -32.31
C THR A 66 -16.34 41.63 -31.24
N ALA A 67 -17.40 42.37 -31.60
CA ALA A 67 -18.21 43.10 -30.61
C ALA A 67 -19.33 42.26 -29.97
N ALA A 68 -19.92 41.30 -30.70
CA ALA A 68 -21.10 40.57 -30.21
C ALA A 68 -20.79 39.36 -29.31
N TRP A 69 -19.53 38.90 -29.27
CA TRP A 69 -19.17 37.71 -28.50
C TRP A 69 -18.86 38.03 -27.02
N GLU A 70 -18.29 39.20 -26.71
CA GLU A 70 -17.92 39.61 -25.34
C GLU A 70 -19.14 39.71 -24.40
N PRO A 71 -20.24 40.39 -24.77
CA PRO A 71 -21.44 40.41 -23.92
C PRO A 71 -22.06 39.01 -23.76
N LYS A 72 -21.98 38.18 -24.82
CA LYS A 72 -22.53 36.83 -24.83
C LYS A 72 -21.76 35.88 -23.89
N ILE A 73 -20.43 35.91 -23.91
CA ILE A 73 -19.62 35.10 -22.99
C ILE A 73 -19.75 35.60 -21.55
N LEU A 74 -19.78 36.92 -21.30
CA LEU A 74 -19.95 37.48 -19.96
C LEU A 74 -21.32 37.11 -19.36
N ALA A 75 -22.40 37.18 -20.14
CA ALA A 75 -23.72 36.73 -19.70
C ALA A 75 -23.70 35.25 -19.29
N ALA A 76 -23.09 34.40 -20.12
CA ALA A 76 -22.96 32.97 -19.82
C ALA A 76 -22.06 32.70 -18.59
N LEU A 77 -20.96 33.45 -18.41
CA LEU A 77 -20.07 33.33 -17.25
C LEU A 77 -20.75 33.75 -15.95
N ARG A 78 -21.55 34.83 -15.96
CA ARG A 78 -22.34 35.27 -14.80
C ARG A 78 -23.30 34.18 -14.33
N THR A 79 -24.10 33.64 -15.25
CA THR A 79 -24.99 32.52 -14.95
C THR A 79 -24.22 31.29 -14.47
N TYR A 80 -23.11 30.94 -15.13
CA TYR A 80 -22.30 29.79 -14.72
C TYR A 80 -21.75 29.96 -13.30
N LYS A 81 -21.22 31.14 -12.95
CA LYS A 81 -20.71 31.46 -11.61
C LYS A 81 -21.81 31.38 -10.57
N GLN A 82 -23.01 31.89 -10.86
CA GLN A 82 -24.15 31.82 -9.95
C GLN A 82 -24.56 30.37 -9.66
N LEU A 83 -24.52 29.50 -10.67
CA LEU A 83 -24.94 28.10 -10.53
C LEU A 83 -23.87 27.20 -9.87
N ASN A 84 -22.59 27.45 -10.16
CA ASN A 84 -21.50 26.56 -9.76
C ASN A 84 -20.60 27.14 -8.66
N GLY A 85 -20.73 28.44 -8.34
CA GLY A 85 -19.88 29.15 -7.39
C GLY A 85 -18.45 29.43 -7.89
N HIS A 86 -18.04 28.88 -9.04
CA HIS A 86 -16.70 29.04 -9.62
C HIS A 86 -16.75 29.17 -11.15
N LEU A 87 -15.65 29.61 -11.76
CA LEU A 87 -15.51 29.81 -13.22
C LEU A 87 -14.65 28.74 -13.92
N ILE A 88 -14.45 27.58 -13.29
CA ILE A 88 -13.92 26.40 -13.98
C ILE A 88 -15.03 25.77 -14.83
N VAL A 89 -15.12 26.22 -16.07
CA VAL A 89 -16.02 25.65 -17.08
C VAL A 89 -15.34 24.47 -17.77
N PRO A 90 -15.93 23.26 -17.77
CA PRO A 90 -15.43 22.12 -18.54
C PRO A 90 -15.37 22.44 -20.03
N ARG A 91 -14.30 22.03 -20.71
CA ARG A 91 -14.15 22.26 -22.17
C ARG A 91 -15.35 21.80 -23.02
N PRO A 92 -16.02 20.66 -22.75
CA PRO A 92 -17.17 20.23 -23.55
C PRO A 92 -18.49 20.92 -23.14
N PHE A 93 -18.49 21.82 -22.16
CA PHE A 93 -19.71 22.44 -21.66
C PHE A 93 -20.34 23.34 -22.71
N VAL A 94 -21.58 23.00 -23.08
CA VAL A 94 -22.45 23.78 -23.95
C VAL A 94 -23.65 24.23 -23.11
N VAL A 95 -24.00 25.51 -23.22
CA VAL A 95 -25.15 26.06 -22.51
C VAL A 95 -26.43 25.32 -22.94
N PRO A 96 -27.18 24.72 -21.99
CA PRO A 96 -28.41 24.00 -22.31
C PRO A 96 -29.45 24.90 -22.97
N SER A 97 -30.06 24.42 -24.05
CA SER A 97 -31.19 25.09 -24.67
C SER A 97 -32.47 24.82 -23.87
N GLY A 98 -33.32 25.85 -23.70
CA GLY A 98 -34.60 25.72 -23.00
C GLY A 98 -34.52 25.83 -21.47
N ASP A 99 -33.34 26.03 -20.88
CA ASP A 99 -33.21 26.30 -19.45
C ASP A 99 -33.36 27.80 -19.18
N ALA A 100 -34.40 28.18 -18.44
CA ALA A 100 -34.76 29.56 -18.13
C ALA A 100 -33.70 30.31 -17.28
N ARG A 101 -32.79 29.58 -16.62
CA ARG A 101 -31.68 30.18 -15.86
C ARG A 101 -30.63 30.79 -16.79
N TRP A 102 -30.58 30.36 -18.05
CA TRP A 102 -29.67 30.84 -19.07
C TRP A 102 -30.37 31.80 -20.00
N SER A 103 -29.69 32.89 -20.36
CA SER A 103 -30.19 33.81 -21.39
C SER A 103 -30.37 33.07 -22.71
N VAL A 104 -31.48 33.32 -23.41
CA VAL A 104 -31.78 32.73 -24.73
C VAL A 104 -30.63 32.97 -25.72
N VAL A 105 -29.95 34.11 -25.60
CA VAL A 105 -28.82 34.49 -26.45
C VAL A 105 -27.60 33.57 -26.24
N THR A 106 -27.52 32.89 -25.10
CA THR A 106 -26.45 31.97 -24.72
C THR A 106 -26.78 30.50 -24.98
N TRP A 107 -28.02 30.14 -25.32
CA TRP A 107 -28.40 28.74 -25.58
C TRP A 107 -27.60 28.13 -26.73
N GLY A 108 -27.16 26.88 -26.56
CA GLY A 108 -26.30 26.17 -27.51
C GLY A 108 -24.89 26.74 -27.63
N TYR A 109 -24.53 27.75 -26.84
CA TYR A 109 -23.19 28.33 -26.87
C TYR A 109 -22.18 27.39 -26.20
N ASN A 110 -21.11 27.06 -26.91
CA ASN A 110 -20.01 26.28 -26.35
C ASN A 110 -19.13 27.16 -25.46
N LEU A 111 -19.64 27.42 -24.25
CA LEU A 111 -18.97 28.25 -23.25
C LEU A 111 -17.63 27.61 -22.83
N GLY A 112 -17.54 26.29 -22.76
CA GLY A 112 -16.30 25.58 -22.42
C GLY A 112 -15.15 25.87 -23.40
N LYS A 113 -15.43 25.81 -24.70
CA LYS A 113 -14.47 26.19 -25.75
C LYS A 113 -14.15 27.68 -25.68
N ALA A 114 -15.16 28.54 -25.54
CA ALA A 114 -14.96 29.99 -25.48
C ALA A 114 -14.08 30.42 -24.30
N VAL A 115 -14.26 29.82 -23.12
CA VAL A 115 -13.41 30.06 -21.94
C VAL A 115 -11.99 29.56 -22.15
N SER A 116 -11.81 28.41 -22.81
CA SER A 116 -10.49 27.91 -23.18
C SER A 116 -9.77 28.86 -24.15
N ASP A 117 -10.49 29.38 -25.13
CA ASP A 117 -9.96 30.33 -26.11
C ASP A 117 -9.62 31.66 -25.42
N LEU A 118 -10.46 32.13 -24.48
CA LEU A 118 -10.21 33.33 -23.67
C LEU A 118 -8.92 33.23 -22.84
N ARG A 119 -8.71 32.10 -22.16
CA ARG A 119 -7.45 31.84 -21.42
C ARG A 119 -6.22 31.80 -22.31
N THR A 120 -6.38 31.36 -23.56
CA THR A 120 -5.28 31.29 -24.52
C THR A 120 -4.97 32.67 -25.10
N LYS A 121 -6.00 33.45 -25.42
CA LYS A 121 -5.87 34.84 -25.90
C LYS A 121 -5.22 35.75 -24.87
N SER A 122 -5.54 35.59 -23.59
CA SER A 122 -4.91 36.37 -22.51
C SER A 122 -3.39 36.12 -22.39
N LYS A 123 -2.90 34.95 -22.83
CA LYS A 123 -1.45 34.63 -22.85
C LYS A 123 -0.75 35.16 -24.10
N SER A 124 -1.46 35.35 -25.21
CA SER A 124 -0.92 36.02 -26.39
C SER A 124 -1.13 37.53 -26.23
N LYS A 125 -0.29 38.37 -26.85
CA LYS A 125 -0.45 39.85 -26.81
C LYS A 125 -1.70 40.36 -27.57
N ALA A 126 -2.72 39.52 -27.76
CA ALA A 126 -3.97 39.89 -28.39
C ALA A 126 -4.81 40.69 -27.38
N ARG A 127 -4.99 41.99 -27.65
CA ARG A 127 -5.75 42.90 -26.78
C ARG A 127 -7.21 42.45 -26.66
N LEU A 128 -7.64 42.16 -25.43
CA LEU A 128 -9.05 42.19 -25.04
C LEU A 128 -9.48 43.66 -24.93
N SER A 129 -10.78 43.94 -25.03
CA SER A 129 -11.29 45.27 -24.69
C SER A 129 -11.06 45.55 -23.20
N THR A 130 -10.80 46.81 -22.85
CA THR A 130 -10.59 47.21 -21.45
C THR A 130 -11.84 46.92 -20.61
N GLU A 131 -13.04 47.11 -21.18
CA GLU A 131 -14.30 46.78 -20.52
C GLU A 131 -14.43 45.28 -20.23
N MET A 132 -13.97 44.40 -21.13
CA MET A 132 -13.97 42.96 -20.90
C MET A 132 -13.00 42.56 -19.78
N GLU A 133 -11.82 43.16 -19.74
CA GLU A 133 -10.83 42.89 -18.68
C GLU A 133 -11.37 43.27 -17.30
N GLU A 134 -11.97 44.46 -17.16
CA GLU A 134 -12.60 44.91 -15.92
C GLU A 134 -13.74 43.98 -15.48
N GLU A 135 -14.59 43.54 -16.42
CA GLU A 135 -15.69 42.63 -16.09
C GLU A 135 -15.19 41.24 -15.71
N LEU A 136 -14.14 40.73 -16.36
CA LEU A 136 -13.52 39.46 -15.97
C LEU A 136 -12.86 39.54 -14.59
N GLU A 137 -12.23 40.67 -14.27
CA GLU A 137 -11.67 40.93 -12.94
C GLU A 137 -12.76 40.99 -11.86
N LYS A 138 -13.85 41.73 -12.10
CA LYS A 138 -15.03 41.74 -11.20
C LYS A 138 -15.64 40.35 -11.01
N LEU A 139 -15.58 39.51 -12.05
CA LEU A 139 -16.05 38.13 -11.99
C LEU A 139 -15.06 37.17 -11.33
N ASP A 140 -13.87 37.62 -10.91
CA ASP A 140 -12.79 36.78 -10.37
C ASP A 140 -12.49 35.62 -11.34
N PHE A 141 -12.28 35.97 -12.62
CA PHE A 141 -12.11 34.98 -13.68
C PHE A 141 -10.83 34.15 -13.47
N VAL A 142 -10.99 32.83 -13.49
CA VAL A 142 -9.89 31.89 -13.28
C VAL A 142 -9.07 31.73 -14.56
N TYR A 143 -7.97 32.46 -14.64
CA TYR A 143 -6.98 32.34 -15.72
C TYR A 143 -6.11 31.08 -15.57
N ASP A 144 -5.53 30.86 -14.39
CA ASP A 144 -4.74 29.67 -14.09
C ASP A 144 -5.59 28.63 -13.34
N VAL A 145 -6.05 27.62 -14.10
CA VAL A 145 -6.85 26.51 -13.56
C VAL A 145 -6.04 25.64 -12.60
N TYR A 146 -4.73 25.47 -12.82
CA TYR A 146 -3.88 24.66 -11.94
C TYR A 146 -3.70 25.36 -10.60
N GLN A 147 -3.43 26.67 -10.62
CA GLN A 147 -3.31 27.48 -9.40
C GLN A 147 -4.62 27.46 -8.60
N PHE A 148 -5.76 27.69 -9.25
CA PHE A 148 -7.06 27.63 -8.57
C PHE A 148 -7.32 26.26 -7.93
N LYS A 149 -7.10 25.17 -8.67
CA LYS A 149 -7.29 23.82 -8.13
C LYS A 149 -6.37 23.57 -6.95
N TRP A 150 -5.13 24.04 -7.01
CA TRP A 150 -4.20 23.92 -5.91
C TRP A 150 -4.70 24.64 -4.66
N ASP A 151 -5.00 25.93 -4.77
CA ASP A 151 -5.35 26.80 -3.64
C ASP A 151 -6.71 26.50 -3.03
N ARG A 152 -7.68 26.06 -3.85
CA ARG A 152 -9.08 25.91 -3.42
C ARG A 152 -9.49 24.46 -3.18
N ILE A 153 -8.76 23.49 -3.75
CA ILE A 153 -9.14 22.07 -3.71
C ILE A 153 -8.05 21.25 -3.06
N ILE A 154 -6.87 21.18 -3.68
CA ILE A 154 -5.84 20.20 -3.33
C ILE A 154 -5.18 20.52 -1.99
N LEU A 155 -4.64 21.72 -1.83
CA LEU A 155 -3.91 22.11 -0.64
C LEU A 155 -4.83 22.18 0.59
N PRO A 156 -6.04 22.78 0.52
CA PRO A 156 -7.00 22.71 1.63
C PRO A 156 -7.41 21.27 2.00
N ALA A 157 -7.66 20.40 1.01
CA ALA A 157 -8.01 19.01 1.30
C ALA A 157 -6.84 18.23 1.89
N LEU A 158 -5.60 18.52 1.47
CA LEU A 158 -4.40 17.91 2.04
C LEU A 158 -4.16 18.36 3.49
N ARG A 159 -4.40 19.64 3.81
CA ARG A 159 -4.36 20.16 5.19
C ARG A 159 -5.37 19.44 6.07
N GLU A 160 -6.59 19.25 5.56
CA GLU A 160 -7.63 18.55 6.33
C GLU A 160 -7.30 17.07 6.51
N PHE A 161 -6.80 16.41 5.46
CA PHE A 161 -6.31 15.04 5.57
C PHE A 161 -5.22 14.92 6.65
N TYR A 162 -4.25 15.84 6.66
CA TYR A 162 -3.20 15.92 7.67
C TYR A 162 -3.75 16.17 9.07
N ARG A 163 -4.73 17.08 9.22
CA ARG A 163 -5.39 17.36 10.50
C ARG A 163 -6.07 16.12 11.09
N VAL A 164 -6.73 15.32 10.24
CA VAL A 164 -7.48 14.13 10.67
C VAL A 164 -6.57 12.92 10.91
N HIS A 165 -5.57 12.69 10.05
CA HIS A 165 -4.75 11.47 10.07
C HIS A 165 -3.36 11.67 10.68
N GLY A 166 -2.93 12.92 10.90
CA GLY A 166 -1.60 13.27 11.40
C GLY A 166 -0.46 13.10 10.39
N HIS A 167 -0.76 12.76 9.13
CA HIS A 167 0.21 12.56 8.06
C HIS A 167 -0.39 12.88 6.68
N THR A 168 0.45 13.12 5.67
CA THR A 168 0.03 13.40 4.28
C THR A 168 0.05 12.16 3.36
N ASP A 169 0.09 10.96 3.93
CA ASP A 169 0.08 9.69 3.18
C ASP A 169 -1.31 9.30 2.70
N VAL A 170 -1.83 10.09 1.76
CA VAL A 170 -3.15 9.86 1.18
C VAL A 170 -3.15 8.54 0.39
N PRO A 171 -4.06 7.59 0.69
CA PRO A 171 -4.21 6.34 -0.08
C PRO A 171 -4.55 6.63 -1.55
N HIS A 172 -4.09 5.79 -2.48
CA HIS A 172 -4.30 5.98 -3.92
C HIS A 172 -5.79 6.19 -4.28
N ASP A 173 -6.67 5.37 -3.73
CA ASP A 173 -8.12 5.39 -4.02
C ASP A 173 -8.92 6.33 -3.11
N PHE A 174 -8.24 7.16 -2.31
CA PHE A 174 -8.93 8.07 -1.41
C PHE A 174 -9.71 9.14 -2.19
N ILE A 175 -11.01 9.18 -1.92
CA ILE A 175 -11.95 10.18 -2.42
C ILE A 175 -12.42 11.01 -1.24
N VAL A 176 -12.39 12.34 -1.39
CA VAL A 176 -12.87 13.25 -0.34
C VAL A 176 -14.37 13.01 -0.11
N PRO A 177 -14.81 12.79 1.14
CA PRO A 177 -16.22 12.57 1.47
C PRO A 177 -17.12 13.70 0.98
N ILE A 178 -18.31 13.35 0.47
CA ILE A 178 -19.33 14.31 0.03
C ILE A 178 -20.23 14.64 1.21
N GLY A 179 -20.48 15.92 1.46
CA GLY A 179 -21.39 16.38 2.53
C GLY A 179 -20.75 16.48 3.91
N ASP A 180 -19.46 16.18 4.05
CA ASP A 180 -18.71 16.36 5.29
C ASP A 180 -18.14 17.78 5.36
N GLU A 181 -18.68 18.60 6.26
CA GLU A 181 -18.28 20.00 6.47
C GLU A 181 -16.84 20.15 7.00
N ALA A 182 -16.21 19.06 7.48
CA ALA A 182 -14.78 19.08 7.78
C ALA A 182 -13.93 19.30 6.52
N TRP A 183 -14.42 18.84 5.37
CA TRP A 183 -13.69 18.94 4.10
C TRP A 183 -14.11 20.18 3.30
N PRO A 184 -13.17 20.80 2.55
CA PRO A 184 -13.51 21.89 1.65
C PRO A 184 -14.58 21.47 0.65
N LYS A 185 -15.66 22.25 0.51
CA LYS A 185 -16.80 21.93 -0.37
C LYS A 185 -16.39 21.67 -1.82
N LEU A 186 -15.41 22.44 -2.31
CA LEU A 186 -14.86 22.26 -3.67
C LEU A 186 -14.01 21.00 -3.83
N ALA A 187 -13.63 20.35 -2.74
CA ALA A 187 -12.89 19.10 -2.75
C ALA A 187 -13.78 17.86 -2.64
N TRP A 188 -15.04 17.98 -2.26
CA TRP A 188 -15.98 16.86 -2.14
C TRP A 188 -16.04 16.03 -3.44
N GLY A 189 -15.88 14.71 -3.31
CA GLY A 189 -15.87 13.77 -4.44
C GLY A 189 -14.58 13.80 -5.28
N SER A 190 -13.59 14.62 -4.93
CA SER A 190 -12.32 14.64 -5.66
C SER A 190 -11.46 13.42 -5.31
N GLN A 191 -10.81 12.84 -6.33
CA GLN A 191 -9.83 11.76 -6.20
C GLN A 191 -8.49 12.34 -5.71
N LEU A 192 -8.48 12.79 -4.45
CA LEU A 192 -7.31 13.41 -3.83
C LEU A 192 -6.11 12.45 -3.81
N GLY A 193 -6.35 11.14 -3.58
CA GLY A 193 -5.31 10.11 -3.60
C GLY A 193 -4.51 10.07 -4.90
N GLN A 194 -5.20 9.89 -6.02
CA GLN A 194 -4.60 9.90 -7.35
C GLN A 194 -3.90 11.23 -7.67
N THR A 195 -4.48 12.35 -7.22
CA THR A 195 -3.89 13.69 -7.44
C THR A 195 -2.58 13.83 -6.68
N VAL A 196 -2.52 13.41 -5.41
CA VAL A 196 -1.31 13.41 -4.58
C VAL A 196 -0.23 12.52 -5.19
N VAL A 197 -0.59 11.35 -5.70
CA VAL A 197 0.34 10.46 -6.42
C VAL A 197 0.97 11.17 -7.63
N LYS A 198 0.17 11.86 -8.47
CA LYS A 198 0.69 12.65 -9.61
C LYS A 198 1.61 13.79 -9.19
N ILE A 199 1.31 14.45 -8.06
CA ILE A 199 2.17 15.51 -7.48
C ILE A 199 3.53 14.94 -7.04
N ARG A 200 3.54 13.73 -6.47
CA ARG A 200 4.76 13.01 -6.06
C ARG A 200 5.62 12.63 -7.27
N HIS A 201 5.01 12.03 -8.30
CA HIS A 201 5.71 11.63 -9.53
C HIS A 201 6.12 12.81 -10.43
N ARG A 202 5.91 14.06 -9.99
CA ARG A 202 6.22 15.29 -10.75
C ARG A 202 5.51 15.37 -12.10
N GLU A 203 4.39 14.66 -12.25
CA GLU A 203 3.56 14.64 -13.45
C GLU A 203 2.57 15.80 -13.51
N ALA A 204 2.27 16.43 -12.36
CA ALA A 204 1.33 17.55 -12.25
C ALA A 204 1.72 18.53 -11.14
N TYR A 205 1.29 19.79 -11.28
CA TYR A 205 1.42 20.86 -10.27
C TYR A 205 2.86 21.17 -9.83
N SER A 206 3.85 21.04 -10.72
CA SER A 206 5.27 21.29 -10.39
C SER A 206 5.53 22.71 -9.88
N THR A 207 4.94 23.73 -10.51
CA THR A 207 5.05 25.13 -10.10
C THR A 207 4.43 25.35 -8.72
N GLN A 208 3.20 24.88 -8.51
CA GLN A 208 2.47 25.06 -7.24
C GLN A 208 3.15 24.34 -6.08
N ARG A 209 3.64 23.12 -6.32
CA ARG A 209 4.47 22.35 -5.39
C ARG A 209 5.71 23.13 -4.97
N CYS A 210 6.39 23.79 -5.92
CA CYS A 210 7.56 24.62 -5.64
C CYS A 210 7.19 25.84 -4.77
N MET A 211 6.10 26.54 -5.13
CA MET A 211 5.63 27.71 -4.39
C MET A 211 5.16 27.39 -2.96
N SER A 212 4.58 26.20 -2.74
CA SER A 212 4.06 25.77 -1.42
C SER A 212 5.00 24.84 -0.66
N LYS A 213 6.28 24.79 -1.03
CA LYS A 213 7.25 23.82 -0.50
C LYS A 213 7.37 23.88 1.03
N GLU A 214 7.50 25.07 1.61
CA GLU A 214 7.66 25.22 3.07
C GLU A 214 6.46 24.67 3.86
N GLU A 215 5.25 24.84 3.33
CA GLU A 215 4.05 24.32 3.97
C GLU A 215 3.94 22.81 3.83
N LEU A 216 4.26 22.28 2.65
CA LEU A 216 4.30 20.85 2.40
C LEU A 216 5.38 20.16 3.28
N ASP A 217 6.55 20.79 3.46
CA ASP A 217 7.60 20.33 4.37
C ASP A 217 7.09 20.28 5.82
N ARG A 218 6.37 21.31 6.26
CA ARG A 218 5.77 21.36 7.61
C ARG A 218 4.76 20.25 7.86
N MET A 219 3.98 19.88 6.84
CA MET A 219 3.04 18.75 6.93
C MET A 219 3.69 17.37 6.74
N GLY A 220 5.01 17.33 6.48
CA GLY A 220 5.74 16.08 6.24
C GLY A 220 5.42 15.44 4.90
N PHE A 221 5.12 16.24 3.87
CA PHE A 221 4.79 15.75 2.54
C PHE A 221 5.97 14.99 1.92
N CYS A 222 5.72 13.72 1.57
CA CYS A 222 6.73 12.91 0.90
C CYS A 222 6.78 13.26 -0.59
N TYR A 223 7.90 13.82 -1.05
CA TYR A 223 8.04 14.40 -2.39
C TYR A 223 8.43 13.43 -3.48
N ASP A 224 9.42 12.59 -3.21
CA ASP A 224 10.14 11.81 -4.23
C ASP A 224 10.14 10.31 -3.92
N MET A 225 9.76 9.89 -2.71
CA MET A 225 9.79 8.49 -2.28
C MET A 225 8.36 7.93 -2.16
N SER A 226 8.17 6.66 -2.52
CA SER A 226 6.92 5.96 -2.21
C SER A 226 6.77 5.83 -0.68
N ILE A 227 5.55 5.68 -0.18
CA ILE A 227 5.32 5.46 1.27
C ILE A 227 6.16 4.27 1.78
N PRO A 228 6.23 3.12 1.07
CA PRO A 228 7.13 2.03 1.44
C PRO A 228 8.60 2.45 1.49
N GLU A 229 9.07 3.24 0.54
CA GLU A 229 10.47 3.68 0.54
C GLU A 229 10.79 4.54 1.78
N ARG A 230 9.94 5.50 2.12
CA ARG A 230 10.13 6.33 3.32
C ARG A 230 10.10 5.48 4.59
N ASP A 231 9.11 4.61 4.74
CA ASP A 231 8.99 3.76 5.92
C ASP A 231 10.13 2.74 6.03
N TRP A 232 10.69 2.29 4.91
CA TRP A 232 11.89 1.47 4.90
C TRP A 232 13.12 2.24 5.39
N THR A 233 13.41 3.38 4.76
CA THR A 233 14.62 4.19 5.03
C THR A 233 14.59 4.82 6.41
N GLU A 234 13.44 5.35 6.85
CA GLU A 234 13.35 6.12 8.10
C GLU A 234 12.99 5.28 9.31
N LYS A 235 12.35 4.11 9.13
CA LYS A 235 11.84 3.31 10.24
C LYS A 235 12.41 1.91 10.24
N THR A 236 12.16 1.13 9.18
CA THR A 236 12.41 -0.32 9.17
C THR A 236 13.89 -0.64 9.24
N LEU A 237 14.69 -0.15 8.28
CA LEU A 237 16.12 -0.46 8.20
C LEU A 237 16.91 0.10 9.41
N PRO A 238 16.70 1.35 9.86
CA PRO A 238 17.33 1.84 11.09
C PRO A 238 16.94 1.02 12.33
N SER A 239 15.68 0.60 12.44
CA SER A 239 15.24 -0.23 13.58
C SER A 239 15.85 -1.63 13.57
N ILE A 240 16.10 -2.23 12.40
CA ILE A 240 16.84 -3.49 12.29
C ILE A 240 18.28 -3.32 12.80
N ARG A 241 18.95 -2.23 12.42
CA ARG A 241 20.31 -1.92 12.90
C ARG A 241 20.36 -1.74 14.41
N VAL A 242 19.40 -0.99 14.97
CA VAL A 242 19.30 -0.80 16.42
C VAL A 242 18.98 -2.12 17.13
N TYR A 243 18.10 -2.95 16.56
CA TYR A 243 17.81 -4.27 17.12
C TYR A 243 19.09 -5.12 17.24
N ARG A 244 19.91 -5.17 16.18
CA ARG A 244 21.20 -5.87 16.21
C ARG A 244 22.15 -5.32 17.29
N GLN A 245 22.21 -4.01 17.45
CA GLN A 245 23.06 -3.37 18.47
C GLN A 245 22.61 -3.71 19.88
N VAL A 246 21.30 -3.75 20.13
CA VAL A 246 20.73 -3.97 21.48
C VAL A 246 20.73 -5.45 21.86
N PHE A 247 20.38 -6.35 20.94
CA PHE A 247 20.19 -7.77 21.23
C PHE A 247 21.35 -8.66 20.76
N GLY A 248 22.24 -8.15 19.91
CA GLY A 248 23.40 -8.90 19.40
C GLY A 248 23.06 -9.95 18.34
N ASP A 249 21.78 -10.10 17.97
CA ASP A 249 21.29 -10.93 16.86
C ASP A 249 20.24 -10.17 16.03
N CYS A 250 19.80 -10.77 14.92
CA CYS A 250 18.73 -10.24 14.06
C CYS A 250 17.51 -11.17 14.03
N ILE A 251 17.30 -11.95 15.09
CA ILE A 251 16.14 -12.84 15.26
C ILE A 251 15.00 -12.00 15.84
N ILE A 252 14.44 -11.12 15.02
CA ILE A 252 13.37 -10.20 15.43
C ILE A 252 12.06 -10.98 15.61
N PRO A 253 11.47 -11.03 16.82
CA PRO A 253 10.21 -11.72 17.07
C PRO A 253 9.05 -11.10 16.28
N MET A 254 8.11 -11.91 15.80
CA MET A 254 6.97 -11.44 14.99
C MET A 254 6.15 -10.33 15.68
N LEU A 255 6.02 -10.38 17.01
CA LEU A 255 5.25 -9.42 17.80
C LEU A 255 6.11 -8.28 18.37
N PHE A 256 7.36 -8.16 17.93
CA PHE A 256 8.23 -7.09 18.41
C PHE A 256 7.72 -5.73 17.96
N ILE A 257 7.53 -4.85 18.94
CA ILE A 257 7.14 -3.45 18.76
C ILE A 257 8.32 -2.58 19.17
N VAL A 258 8.66 -1.61 18.33
CA VAL A 258 9.76 -0.67 18.60
C VAL A 258 9.44 0.15 19.86
N PRO A 259 10.27 0.08 20.90
CA PRO A 259 10.11 0.89 22.11
C PRO A 259 10.20 2.38 21.83
N SER A 260 9.40 3.17 22.55
CA SER A 260 9.39 4.64 22.44
C SER A 260 10.51 5.30 23.25
N LEU A 261 11.76 4.87 23.04
CA LEU A 261 12.92 5.37 23.78
C LEU A 261 14.22 5.22 22.97
N PRO A 262 15.27 6.03 23.24
CA PRO A 262 16.59 5.86 22.62
C PRO A 262 17.20 4.48 22.96
N PRO A 263 17.95 3.83 22.04
CA PRO A 263 18.44 4.34 20.75
C PRO A 263 17.50 4.12 19.56
N TRP A 264 16.23 3.74 19.80
CA TRP A 264 15.30 3.45 18.71
C TRP A 264 14.92 4.72 17.92
N PRO A 265 14.77 4.64 16.58
CA PRO A 265 14.39 5.79 15.77
C PRO A 265 13.01 6.31 16.19
N GLU A 266 12.89 7.61 16.48
CA GLU A 266 11.64 8.22 16.95
C GLU A 266 10.47 7.97 15.99
N LYS A 267 10.75 8.05 14.69
CA LYS A 267 9.78 7.78 13.62
C LYS A 267 9.26 6.34 13.61
N ALA A 268 9.98 5.42 14.24
CA ALA A 268 9.63 4.01 14.32
C ALA A 268 8.96 3.64 15.66
N TRP A 269 8.88 4.54 16.63
CA TRP A 269 8.29 4.25 17.94
C TRP A 269 6.86 3.72 17.83
N GLY A 270 6.57 2.60 18.51
CA GLY A 270 5.29 1.90 18.44
C GLY A 270 5.07 1.10 17.15
N MET A 271 6.01 1.11 16.20
CA MET A 271 5.91 0.30 14.98
C MET A 271 6.06 -1.18 15.30
N ALA A 272 5.18 -2.02 14.73
CA ALA A 272 5.30 -3.47 14.76
C ALA A 272 6.40 -3.97 13.81
N LEU A 273 7.67 -3.71 14.15
CA LEU A 273 8.85 -4.08 13.37
C LEU A 273 8.88 -5.58 13.07
N GLY A 274 8.50 -6.43 14.03
CA GLY A 274 8.43 -7.88 13.82
C GLY A 274 7.52 -8.30 12.68
N ALA A 275 6.35 -7.67 12.59
CA ALA A 275 5.39 -7.92 11.51
C ALA A 275 5.89 -7.38 10.17
N ALA A 276 6.51 -6.20 10.17
CA ALA A 276 7.12 -5.62 8.97
C ALA A 276 8.22 -6.54 8.41
N VAL A 277 9.16 -6.95 9.26
CA VAL A 277 10.26 -7.86 8.91
C VAL A 277 9.75 -9.23 8.44
N SER A 278 8.70 -9.76 9.05
CA SER A 278 8.06 -11.00 8.58
C SER A 278 7.51 -10.87 7.16
N LYS A 279 6.94 -9.71 6.80
CA LYS A 279 6.45 -9.46 5.44
C LYS A 279 7.60 -9.29 4.44
N CYS A 280 8.72 -8.69 4.86
CA CYS A 280 9.96 -8.63 4.06
C CYS A 280 10.45 -10.03 3.70
N ARG A 281 10.55 -10.92 4.70
CA ARG A 281 11.00 -12.31 4.50
C ARG A 281 10.07 -13.10 3.57
N GLY A 282 8.76 -12.84 3.67
CA GLY A 282 7.76 -13.47 2.81
C GLY A 282 7.69 -12.92 1.39
N GLY A 283 8.46 -11.88 1.04
CA GLY A 283 8.41 -11.26 -0.28
C GLY A 283 7.06 -10.60 -0.60
N THR A 284 6.27 -10.24 0.43
CA THR A 284 4.93 -9.66 0.24
C THR A 284 4.93 -8.14 0.35
N TYR A 285 5.99 -7.57 0.91
CA TYR A 285 6.13 -6.14 1.16
C TYR A 285 7.61 -5.75 1.13
N TYR A 286 7.90 -4.51 0.73
CA TYR A 286 9.26 -3.97 0.57
C TYR A 286 10.17 -4.69 -0.42
N MET A 287 9.64 -5.38 -1.44
CA MET A 287 10.47 -6.19 -2.35
C MET A 287 11.62 -5.41 -2.99
N ASP A 288 11.33 -4.22 -3.53
CA ASP A 288 12.33 -3.37 -4.19
C ASP A 288 13.40 -2.88 -3.21
N GLN A 289 12.99 -2.53 -1.98
CA GLN A 289 13.88 -2.05 -0.94
C GLN A 289 14.79 -3.17 -0.42
N VAL A 290 14.22 -4.36 -0.18
CA VAL A 290 14.93 -5.55 0.27
C VAL A 290 15.93 -6.02 -0.80
N ALA A 291 15.57 -5.94 -2.09
CA ALA A 291 16.46 -6.25 -3.19
C ALA A 291 17.63 -5.26 -3.29
N ARG A 292 17.36 -3.97 -3.16
CA ARG A 292 18.38 -2.91 -3.22
C ARG A 292 19.34 -2.95 -2.04
N ASP A 293 18.81 -3.08 -0.83
CA ASP A 293 19.59 -3.02 0.41
C ASP A 293 19.99 -4.41 0.90
N ARG A 294 20.03 -5.41 0.01
CA ARG A 294 20.34 -6.81 0.33
C ARG A 294 21.69 -6.94 1.03
N GLU A 295 22.72 -6.32 0.46
CA GLU A 295 24.08 -6.33 1.04
C GLU A 295 24.13 -5.64 2.40
N VAL A 296 23.33 -4.58 2.60
CA VAL A 296 23.23 -3.90 3.88
C VAL A 296 22.58 -4.81 4.91
N LEU A 297 21.50 -5.51 4.55
CA LEU A 297 20.85 -6.48 5.43
C LEU A 297 21.81 -7.63 5.79
N ASP A 298 22.55 -8.15 4.81
CA ASP A 298 23.51 -9.23 5.03
C ASP A 298 24.68 -8.76 5.93
N SER A 299 25.18 -7.53 5.76
CA SER A 299 26.23 -6.96 6.63
C SER A 299 25.77 -6.70 8.08
N VAL A 300 24.48 -6.42 8.29
CA VAL A 300 23.87 -6.30 9.62
C VAL A 300 23.61 -7.70 10.23
N GLY A 301 23.80 -8.77 9.47
CA GLY A 301 23.53 -10.14 9.88
C GLY A 301 22.03 -10.45 9.90
N PHE A 302 21.25 -9.87 8.99
CA PHE A 302 19.81 -10.07 8.91
C PHE A 302 19.46 -11.55 8.68
N VAL A 303 18.62 -12.08 9.57
CA VAL A 303 18.20 -13.48 9.51
C VAL A 303 17.05 -13.63 8.52
N TRP A 304 17.31 -14.30 7.39
CA TRP A 304 16.31 -14.60 6.36
C TRP A 304 15.40 -15.75 6.78
N ASP A 305 15.97 -16.85 7.27
CA ASP A 305 15.23 -17.98 7.83
C ASP A 305 15.29 -17.95 9.37
N CYS A 306 14.20 -17.50 9.98
CA CYS A 306 14.07 -17.49 11.43
C CYS A 306 14.02 -18.87 12.06
N ASN A 307 13.45 -19.86 11.36
CA ASN A 307 13.36 -21.20 11.93
C ASN A 307 14.76 -21.80 12.00
N GLU A 308 15.54 -21.64 10.94
CA GLU A 308 16.93 -22.09 10.90
C GLU A 308 17.79 -21.42 11.97
N ALA A 309 17.77 -20.08 12.04
CA ALA A 309 18.58 -19.36 13.04
C ALA A 309 18.14 -19.70 14.48
N VAL A 310 16.84 -19.77 14.76
CA VAL A 310 16.36 -20.15 16.10
C VAL A 310 16.74 -21.60 16.42
N TRP A 311 16.71 -22.51 15.45
CA TRP A 311 17.13 -23.88 15.67
C TRP A 311 18.63 -23.94 16.00
N ASN A 312 19.47 -23.38 15.13
CA ASN A 312 20.93 -23.47 15.22
C ASN A 312 21.52 -22.65 16.38
N GLU A 313 21.00 -21.46 16.64
CA GLU A 313 21.61 -20.54 17.63
C GLU A 313 20.97 -20.60 19.01
N VAL A 314 19.76 -21.18 19.13
CA VAL A 314 18.97 -21.13 20.38
C VAL A 314 18.55 -22.52 20.84
N ILE A 315 17.89 -23.31 19.98
CA ILE A 315 17.31 -24.59 20.40
C ILE A 315 18.39 -25.66 20.50
N PHE A 316 19.20 -25.85 19.47
CA PHE A 316 20.19 -26.92 19.41
C PHE A 316 21.27 -26.78 20.50
N PRO A 317 21.88 -25.60 20.74
CA PRO A 317 22.82 -25.42 21.84
C PRO A 317 22.19 -25.62 23.22
N ALA A 318 20.90 -25.29 23.38
CA ALA A 318 20.17 -25.56 24.61
C ALA A 318 19.90 -27.05 24.83
N LEU A 319 19.73 -27.83 23.75
CA LEU A 319 19.59 -29.28 23.82
C LEU A 319 20.92 -29.94 24.22
N GLU A 320 22.04 -29.49 23.67
CA GLU A 320 23.38 -29.93 24.08
C GLU A 320 23.60 -29.69 25.58
N ALA A 321 23.40 -28.45 26.03
CA ALA A 321 23.51 -28.10 27.44
C ALA A 321 22.53 -28.90 28.33
N TYR A 322 21.31 -29.17 27.85
CA TYR A 322 20.35 -29.99 28.59
C TYR A 322 20.84 -31.42 28.78
N VAL A 323 21.34 -32.05 27.71
CA VAL A 323 21.87 -33.42 27.76
C VAL A 323 23.10 -33.47 28.65
N ASP A 324 23.96 -32.45 28.62
CA ASP A 324 25.13 -32.36 29.48
C ASP A 324 24.79 -32.24 30.96
N VAL A 325 23.80 -31.42 31.32
CA VAL A 325 23.39 -31.21 32.71
C VAL A 325 22.57 -32.38 33.26
N HIS A 326 21.59 -32.84 32.50
CA HIS A 326 20.62 -33.82 33.00
C HIS A 326 20.96 -35.27 32.66
N LYS A 327 21.98 -35.50 31.83
CA LYS A 327 22.43 -36.82 31.35
C LYS A 327 21.28 -37.67 30.77
N ASN A 328 20.26 -37.00 30.24
CA ASN A 328 19.11 -37.64 29.60
C ASN A 328 18.55 -36.75 28.48
N GLY A 329 17.97 -37.37 27.46
CA GLY A 329 17.30 -36.67 26.35
C GLY A 329 15.80 -36.42 26.55
N LYS A 330 15.28 -36.53 27.79
CA LYS A 330 13.84 -36.40 28.06
C LYS A 330 13.52 -35.02 28.59
N VAL A 331 13.42 -34.04 27.70
CA VAL A 331 13.07 -32.66 28.05
C VAL A 331 11.57 -32.55 28.42
N PRO A 332 11.21 -32.13 29.65
CA PRO A 332 9.82 -31.94 30.06
C PRO A 332 9.13 -30.83 29.26
N TYR A 333 7.83 -30.96 29.01
CA TYR A 333 7.04 -29.93 28.28
C TYR A 333 7.17 -28.53 28.88
N GLY A 334 7.13 -28.42 30.20
CA GLY A 334 7.23 -27.16 30.93
C GLY A 334 8.64 -26.61 31.10
N PHE A 335 9.68 -27.31 30.60
CA PHE A 335 11.06 -26.90 30.83
C PHE A 335 11.37 -25.55 30.16
N VAL A 336 11.94 -24.66 30.97
CA VAL A 336 12.40 -23.33 30.58
C VAL A 336 13.89 -23.28 30.87
N VAL A 337 14.68 -22.88 29.87
CA VAL A 337 16.14 -22.77 30.01
C VAL A 337 16.47 -21.75 31.11
N PRO A 338 17.19 -22.15 32.17
CA PRO A 338 17.66 -21.26 33.21
C PRO A 338 18.55 -20.14 32.67
N SER A 339 18.54 -18.98 33.34
CA SER A 339 19.34 -17.81 32.98
C SER A 339 20.69 -17.78 33.69
N GLU A 340 21.40 -18.91 33.68
CA GLU A 340 22.67 -19.12 34.39
C GLU A 340 23.57 -20.08 33.62
N ASP A 341 24.86 -20.10 33.94
CA ASP A 341 25.78 -21.09 33.38
C ASP A 341 25.40 -22.51 33.88
N PRO A 342 25.53 -23.57 33.05
CA PRO A 342 26.21 -23.63 31.76
C PRO A 342 25.29 -23.34 30.55
N TRP A 343 24.09 -22.80 30.74
CA TRP A 343 23.13 -22.63 29.66
C TRP A 343 23.54 -21.50 28.70
N PRO A 344 23.44 -21.69 27.38
CA PRO A 344 23.76 -20.64 26.42
C PRO A 344 22.88 -19.40 26.61
N ARG A 345 23.50 -18.22 26.64
CA ARG A 345 22.81 -16.94 26.91
C ARG A 345 21.62 -16.67 25.99
N LYS A 346 21.75 -17.01 24.70
CA LYS A 346 20.68 -16.85 23.70
C LYS A 346 19.46 -17.73 23.98
N SER A 347 19.65 -18.80 24.75
CA SER A 347 18.62 -19.78 25.08
C SER A 347 17.90 -19.47 26.38
N TRP A 348 18.42 -18.56 27.22
CA TRP A 348 17.85 -18.20 28.51
C TRP A 348 16.36 -17.80 28.41
N GLY A 349 15.53 -18.36 29.28
CA GLY A 349 14.09 -18.13 29.30
C GLY A 349 13.31 -18.81 28.16
N LYS A 350 13.99 -19.51 27.23
CA LYS A 350 13.31 -20.25 26.17
C LYS A 350 12.55 -21.43 26.76
N ARG A 351 11.26 -21.53 26.43
CA ARG A 351 10.42 -22.71 26.71
C ARG A 351 10.81 -23.87 25.78
N LEU A 352 11.96 -24.48 26.04
CA LEU A 352 12.54 -25.53 25.19
C LEU A 352 11.61 -26.75 25.08
N GLY A 353 10.93 -27.14 26.17
CA GLY A 353 9.94 -28.21 26.16
C GLY A 353 8.74 -27.93 25.23
N ASP A 354 8.22 -26.71 25.25
CA ASP A 354 7.14 -26.29 24.34
C ASP A 354 7.63 -26.25 22.89
N ALA A 355 8.87 -25.80 22.64
CA ALA A 355 9.46 -25.78 21.31
C ALA A 355 9.56 -27.19 20.71
N LEU A 356 10.05 -28.17 21.48
CA LEU A 356 10.09 -29.58 21.06
C LEU A 356 8.69 -30.17 20.86
N SER A 357 7.74 -29.84 21.74
CA SER A 357 6.34 -30.25 21.59
C SER A 357 5.71 -29.73 20.30
N ARG A 358 5.94 -28.44 19.96
CA ARG A 358 5.50 -27.85 18.68
C ARG A 358 6.19 -28.48 17.48
N MET A 359 7.48 -28.79 17.57
CA MET A 359 8.18 -29.53 16.52
C MET A 359 7.51 -30.89 16.28
N ARG A 360 7.31 -31.68 17.34
CA ARG A 360 6.70 -33.01 17.25
C ARG A 360 5.25 -32.99 16.77
N ASN A 361 4.47 -31.98 17.18
CA ASN A 361 3.04 -31.90 16.86
C ASN A 361 2.74 -31.17 15.54
N LYS A 362 3.41 -30.05 15.26
CA LYS A 362 3.13 -29.19 14.11
C LYS A 362 4.18 -29.29 13.00
N GLY A 363 5.31 -29.94 13.25
CA GLY A 363 6.45 -29.95 12.32
C GLY A 363 7.12 -28.57 12.22
N THR A 364 7.16 -27.80 13.32
CA THR A 364 7.99 -26.59 13.41
C THR A 364 9.47 -27.01 13.40
N TYR A 365 10.34 -26.34 12.64
CA TYR A 365 11.75 -26.72 12.46
C TYR A 365 11.97 -28.09 11.78
N PHE A 366 10.99 -28.63 11.04
CA PHE A 366 11.08 -29.96 10.44
C PHE A 366 12.32 -30.14 9.55
N GLU A 367 12.66 -29.10 8.78
CA GLU A 367 13.81 -29.11 7.85
C GLU A 367 15.12 -29.27 8.63
N GLN A 368 15.30 -28.48 9.68
CA GLN A 368 16.50 -28.53 10.51
C GLN A 368 16.56 -29.81 11.34
N TYR A 369 15.42 -30.23 11.93
CA TYR A 369 15.29 -31.53 12.60
C TYR A 369 15.72 -32.69 11.69
N GLY A 370 15.32 -32.66 10.42
CA GLY A 370 15.66 -33.69 9.45
C GLY A 370 17.12 -33.69 9.01
N ARG A 371 17.77 -32.53 8.97
CA ARG A 371 19.21 -32.39 8.65
C ARG A 371 20.09 -32.79 9.83
N ASP A 372 19.72 -32.41 11.05
CA ASP A 372 20.48 -32.67 12.27
C ASP A 372 20.04 -33.97 12.99
N ILE A 373 19.28 -34.83 12.32
CA ILE A 373 18.66 -36.01 12.92
C ILE A 373 19.68 -36.98 13.53
N GLU A 374 20.87 -37.06 12.92
CA GLU A 374 22.02 -37.87 13.36
C GLU A 374 22.67 -37.25 14.60
N LYS A 375 22.93 -35.94 14.60
CA LYS A 375 23.46 -35.24 15.78
C LYS A 375 22.51 -35.35 16.97
N LEU A 376 21.20 -35.31 16.73
CA LEU A 376 20.21 -35.56 17.78
C LEU A 376 20.29 -36.98 18.33
N ASP A 377 20.60 -37.98 17.49
CA ASP A 377 20.81 -39.37 17.95
C ASP A 377 22.09 -39.52 18.78
N GLU A 378 23.17 -38.85 18.39
CA GLU A 378 24.43 -38.80 19.15
C GLU A 378 24.21 -38.22 20.55
N LEU A 379 23.33 -37.21 20.67
CA LEU A 379 22.89 -36.63 21.94
C LEU A 379 21.85 -37.50 22.70
N GLY A 380 21.44 -38.65 22.16
CA GLY A 380 20.44 -39.53 22.75
C GLY A 380 19.01 -38.99 22.70
N LEU A 381 18.74 -37.96 21.89
CA LEU A 381 17.44 -37.30 21.72
C LEU A 381 16.61 -38.01 20.64
N LYS A 382 15.95 -39.11 21.01
CA LYS A 382 15.05 -39.89 20.13
C LYS A 382 13.68 -39.22 19.95
N LEU A 383 13.66 -38.03 19.34
CA LEU A 383 12.45 -37.24 19.14
C LEU A 383 11.58 -37.85 18.03
N LYS A 384 10.35 -38.26 18.38
CA LYS A 384 9.36 -38.83 17.44
C LYS A 384 8.30 -37.80 17.04
N LEU A 385 7.94 -37.78 15.77
CA LEU A 385 6.85 -36.96 15.25
C LEU A 385 5.49 -37.53 15.69
N LEU A 386 4.50 -36.66 15.81
CA LEU A 386 3.10 -37.02 16.07
C LEU A 386 2.30 -37.03 14.77
N PRO A 387 1.11 -37.66 14.74
CA PRO A 387 0.33 -37.81 13.50
C PRO A 387 0.10 -36.51 12.72
N PRO A 388 -0.21 -35.35 13.36
CA PRO A 388 -0.44 -34.12 12.60
C PRO A 388 0.82 -33.59 11.89
N ALA A 389 1.99 -33.68 12.53
CA ALA A 389 3.25 -33.29 11.90
C ALA A 389 3.65 -34.26 10.79
N TRP A 390 3.48 -35.57 11.05
CA TRP A 390 3.77 -36.62 10.08
C TRP A 390 2.95 -36.43 8.80
N ASN A 391 1.62 -36.30 8.93
CA ASN A 391 0.72 -36.16 7.80
C ASN A 391 1.00 -34.88 6.99
N ARG A 392 1.39 -33.80 7.68
CA ARG A 392 1.65 -32.52 7.01
C ARG A 392 3.01 -32.43 6.34
N ARG A 393 4.04 -33.06 6.93
CA ARG A 393 5.44 -32.84 6.53
C ARG A 393 6.08 -34.04 5.86
N VAL A 394 5.74 -35.25 6.29
CA VAL A 394 6.41 -36.49 5.83
C VAL A 394 5.62 -37.15 4.70
N ILE A 395 4.29 -37.24 4.79
CA ILE A 395 3.47 -37.87 3.74
C ILE A 395 3.74 -37.28 2.34
N PRO A 396 3.71 -35.94 2.14
CA PRO A 396 3.98 -35.39 0.81
C PRO A 396 5.37 -35.77 0.26
N LEU A 397 6.36 -35.95 1.15
CA LEU A 397 7.70 -36.37 0.76
C LEU A 397 7.75 -37.86 0.40
N LEU A 398 6.96 -38.69 1.09
CA LEU A 398 6.83 -40.11 0.75
C LEU A 398 6.10 -40.29 -0.59
N ASP A 399 5.09 -39.46 -0.87
CA ASP A 399 4.39 -39.46 -2.15
C ASP A 399 5.37 -39.13 -3.29
N THR A 400 6.17 -38.06 -3.13
CA THR A 400 7.23 -37.71 -4.10
C THR A 400 8.29 -38.82 -4.23
N TYR A 401 8.67 -39.47 -3.13
CA TYR A 401 9.61 -40.59 -3.19
C TYR A 401 9.02 -41.77 -3.98
N ALA A 402 7.76 -42.13 -3.74
CA ALA A 402 7.09 -43.23 -4.41
C ALA A 402 6.91 -42.97 -5.91
N GLU A 403 6.69 -41.72 -6.31
CA GLU A 403 6.67 -41.32 -7.73
C GLU A 403 8.03 -41.52 -8.43
N LEU A 404 9.14 -41.26 -7.72
CA LEU A 404 10.50 -41.34 -8.29
C LEU A 404 11.10 -42.75 -8.26
N HIS A 405 10.82 -43.52 -7.20
CA HIS A 405 11.50 -44.78 -6.91
C HIS A 405 10.55 -45.99 -6.86
N GLY A 406 9.24 -45.78 -7.00
CA GLY A 406 8.20 -46.79 -6.86
C GLY A 406 7.70 -46.99 -5.42
N GLU A 407 6.64 -47.77 -5.25
CA GLU A 407 6.13 -48.14 -3.92
C GLU A 407 7.11 -49.12 -3.24
N GLY A 408 7.82 -48.65 -2.21
CA GLY A 408 8.80 -49.45 -1.47
C GLY A 408 9.23 -48.77 -0.17
N GLU A 409 9.94 -49.52 0.67
CA GLU A 409 10.54 -48.96 1.89
C GLU A 409 11.60 -47.92 1.53
N VAL A 410 11.58 -46.78 2.22
CA VAL A 410 12.60 -45.74 2.04
C VAL A 410 13.90 -46.21 2.68
N PRO A 411 15.03 -46.28 1.93
CA PRO A 411 16.33 -46.66 2.47
C PRO A 411 16.73 -45.81 3.67
N LEU A 412 17.37 -46.41 4.67
CA LEU A 412 17.73 -45.74 5.92
C LEU A 412 18.63 -44.51 5.70
N ASP A 413 19.55 -44.62 4.76
CA ASP A 413 20.53 -43.60 4.38
C ASP A 413 20.00 -42.56 3.39
N PHE A 414 18.74 -42.69 2.95
CA PHE A 414 18.16 -41.81 1.95
C PHE A 414 18.13 -40.34 2.40
N VAL A 415 18.69 -39.48 1.56
CA VAL A 415 18.75 -38.02 1.72
C VAL A 415 18.06 -37.36 0.55
N ILE A 416 17.22 -36.37 0.83
CA ILE A 416 16.58 -35.58 -0.23
C ILE A 416 17.65 -34.82 -1.01
N LEU A 417 17.76 -35.13 -2.30
CA LEU A 417 18.71 -34.55 -3.24
C LEU A 417 18.37 -33.09 -3.56
N SER A 418 19.40 -32.33 -3.96
CA SER A 418 19.29 -30.92 -4.33
C SER A 418 18.75 -30.70 -5.74
N GLU A 419 17.74 -31.47 -6.14
CA GLU A 419 17.23 -31.52 -7.51
C GLU A 419 15.69 -31.59 -7.53
N ALA A 420 15.09 -31.19 -8.64
CA ALA A 420 13.65 -31.36 -8.86
C ALA A 420 13.30 -32.86 -8.88
N PRO A 421 12.12 -33.29 -8.38
CA PRO A 421 10.95 -32.49 -7.98
C PRO A 421 10.99 -31.94 -6.54
N TRP A 422 12.07 -32.16 -5.78
CA TRP A 422 12.12 -31.76 -4.38
C TRP A 422 12.20 -30.23 -4.18
N GLU A 423 11.37 -29.71 -3.28
CA GLU A 423 11.41 -28.30 -2.90
C GLU A 423 12.77 -27.95 -2.27
N LYS A 424 13.37 -26.80 -2.64
CA LYS A 424 14.71 -26.38 -2.19
C LYS A 424 14.91 -26.45 -0.67
N LYS A 425 13.90 -26.07 0.10
CA LYS A 425 13.92 -26.09 1.57
C LYS A 425 13.98 -27.51 2.17
N MET A 426 13.66 -28.55 1.40
CA MET A 426 13.72 -29.95 1.83
C MET A 426 15.06 -30.63 1.50
N TRP A 427 15.93 -29.96 0.75
CA TRP A 427 17.25 -30.51 0.40
C TRP A 427 18.09 -30.80 1.64
N GLY A 428 18.77 -31.95 1.63
CA GLY A 428 19.61 -32.44 2.73
C GLY A 428 18.84 -33.06 3.89
N VAL A 429 17.50 -33.12 3.86
CA VAL A 429 16.72 -33.80 4.89
C VAL A 429 16.91 -35.32 4.78
N ARG A 430 17.29 -35.95 5.89
CA ARG A 430 17.47 -37.41 6.00
C ARG A 430 16.12 -38.13 6.14
N LEU A 431 15.35 -38.20 5.05
CA LEU A 431 14.00 -38.77 5.07
C LEU A 431 13.99 -40.25 5.51
N GLY A 432 15.00 -41.05 5.13
CA GLY A 432 15.13 -42.44 5.58
C GLY A 432 15.16 -42.60 7.11
N LEU A 433 16.02 -41.80 7.78
CA LEU A 433 16.13 -41.78 9.24
C LEU A 433 14.85 -41.27 9.92
N ILE A 434 14.16 -40.30 9.33
CA ILE A 434 12.87 -39.81 9.85
C ILE A 434 11.83 -40.94 9.83
N VAL A 435 11.76 -41.69 8.73
CA VAL A 435 10.83 -42.81 8.55
C VAL A 435 11.14 -43.93 9.55
N ALA A 436 12.39 -44.36 9.62
CA ALA A 436 12.85 -45.40 10.54
C ALA A 436 12.60 -45.04 12.02
N ARG A 437 12.70 -43.75 12.38
CA ARG A 437 12.45 -43.28 13.76
C ARG A 437 10.96 -43.29 14.15
N ASN A 438 10.06 -43.37 13.18
CA ASN A 438 8.61 -43.32 13.39
C ASN A 438 7.89 -44.58 12.83
N PRO A 439 8.25 -45.79 13.29
CA PRO A 439 7.72 -47.03 12.75
C PRO A 439 6.20 -47.20 12.98
N GLN A 440 5.61 -46.41 13.87
CA GLN A 440 4.17 -46.40 14.10
C GLN A 440 3.36 -45.86 12.90
N PHE A 441 4.00 -45.19 11.94
CA PHE A 441 3.34 -44.64 10.75
C PHE A 441 3.70 -45.35 9.46
N THR A 442 4.72 -46.20 9.48
CA THR A 442 5.07 -47.07 8.36
C THR A 442 4.18 -48.32 8.45
N ARG A 443 3.43 -48.62 7.39
CA ARG A 443 2.69 -49.89 7.31
C ARG A 443 3.73 -51.03 7.33
N LYS A 444 3.46 -52.06 8.13
CA LYS A 444 4.16 -53.34 8.06
C LYS A 444 3.75 -54.09 6.81
#